data_AF-A0AAV4US55-F1
#
_entry.id   AF-A0AAV4US55-F1
#
_cell.length_a   1.000
_cell.length_b   1.000
_cell.length_c   1.000
_cell.angle_alpha   90.00
_cell.angle_beta   90.00
_cell.angle_gamma   90.00
#
_symmetry.space_group_name_H-M   'P 1'
#
loop_
_entity.id
_entity.type
_entity.pdbx_description
1 polymer ?
#
loop_
_entity_poly.entity_id
_entity_poly.type
_entity_poly.pdbx_seq_one_letter_code
_entity_poly.pdbx_strand_id
1 'polypeptide(L)'
;MAANSTVFHAFWKRWSMEYLTIARIELSGLRDKSILNINDLILLKDLKNLPPLKWRLGRIIELIDGKVRVAKLKTLLGELKRPVHKRSLLPLSNWM
;
A
#
# COMPACT_ATOMS: atom_id res chain seq x y z
N MET A 1 -16.41 39.62 -22.45
CA MET A 1 -15.25 38.79 -22.83
C MET A 1 -14.69 38.11 -21.57
N ALA A 2 -15.36 37.09 -21.03
CA ALA A 2 -14.94 36.36 -19.82
C ALA A 2 -15.64 34.99 -19.65
N ALA A 3 -15.86 34.25 -20.74
CA ALA A 3 -16.57 32.96 -20.71
C ALA A 3 -15.63 31.73 -20.66
N ASN A 4 -14.31 31.93 -20.79
CA ASN A 4 -13.37 30.83 -21.05
C ASN A 4 -12.73 30.23 -19.79
N SER A 5 -12.70 30.96 -18.66
CA SER A 5 -12.10 30.45 -17.42
C SER A 5 -12.97 29.40 -16.75
N THR A 6 -14.28 29.61 -16.69
CA THR A 6 -15.24 28.73 -16.01
C THR A 6 -15.30 27.34 -16.65
N VAL A 7 -15.26 27.27 -17.99
CA VAL A 7 -15.29 26.01 -18.74
C VAL A 7 -14.01 25.22 -18.53
N PHE A 8 -12.84 25.87 -18.53
CA PHE A 8 -11.55 25.22 -18.30
C PHE A 8 -11.46 24.63 -16.88
N HIS A 9 -11.89 25.37 -15.86
CA HIS A 9 -11.92 24.88 -14.48
C HIS A 9 -12.91 23.71 -14.31
N ALA A 10 -14.09 23.78 -14.92
CA ALA A 10 -15.07 22.71 -14.89
C ALA A 10 -14.56 21.43 -15.58
N PHE A 11 -13.90 21.59 -16.73
CA PHE A 11 -13.26 20.50 -17.46
C PHE A 11 -12.17 19.82 -16.61
N TRP A 12 -11.20 20.57 -16.08
CA TRP A 12 -10.13 19.99 -15.27
C TRP A 12 -10.63 19.35 -13.98
N LYS A 13 -11.64 19.95 -13.34
CA LYS A 13 -12.26 19.38 -12.14
C LYS A 13 -12.92 18.03 -12.45
N ARG A 14 -13.63 17.93 -13.57
CA ARG A 14 -14.27 16.69 -14.01
C ARG A 14 -13.25 15.65 -14.44
N TRP A 15 -12.31 16.02 -15.31
CA TRP A 15 -11.27 15.14 -15.82
C TRP A 15 -10.40 14.57 -14.70
N SER A 16 -9.97 15.40 -13.73
CA SER A 16 -9.17 14.92 -12.60
C SER A 16 -9.92 13.94 -11.70
N MET A 17 -11.22 14.15 -11.47
CA MET A 17 -12.05 13.18 -10.74
C MET A 17 -12.24 11.87 -11.50
N GLU A 18 -12.53 11.95 -12.80
CA GLU A 18 -12.71 10.76 -13.65
C GLU A 18 -11.40 9.96 -13.74
N TYR A 19 -10.26 10.63 -13.94
CA TYR A 19 -8.94 10.01 -13.97
C TYR A 19 -8.62 9.30 -12.65
N LEU A 20 -8.83 9.95 -11.50
CA LEU A 20 -8.61 9.33 -10.19
C LEU A 20 -9.52 8.12 -9.96
N THR A 21 -10.76 8.18 -10.47
CA THR A 21 -11.71 7.08 -10.37
C THR A 21 -11.27 5.88 -11.20
N ILE A 22 -10.87 6.10 -12.46
CA ILE A 22 -10.35 5.07 -13.35
C ILE A 22 -9.08 4.45 -12.76
N ALA A 23 -8.12 5.29 -12.33
CA ALA A 23 -6.89 4.83 -11.71
C ALA A 23 -7.16 3.97 -10.46
N ARG A 24 -8.16 4.34 -9.64
CA ARG A 24 -8.56 3.58 -8.46
C ARG A 24 -9.18 2.22 -8.81
N ILE A 25 -9.93 2.13 -9.90
CA ILE A 25 -10.52 0.87 -10.40
C ILE A 25 -9.40 -0.06 -10.87
N GLU A 26 -8.45 0.43 -11.66
CA GLU A 26 -7.30 -0.36 -12.12
C GLU A 26 -6.42 -0.84 -10.94
N LEU A 27 -6.12 0.06 -10.00
CA LEU A 27 -5.47 -0.25 -8.73
C LEU A 27 -6.27 -1.19 -7.82
N SER A 28 -7.57 -1.40 -8.09
CA SER A 28 -8.40 -2.38 -7.39
C SER A 28 -8.37 -3.74 -8.07
N GLY A 29 -8.26 -3.79 -9.41
CA GLY A 29 -8.07 -5.01 -10.20
C GLY A 29 -6.71 -5.65 -9.97
N LEU A 30 -5.66 -4.85 -9.76
CA LEU A 30 -4.33 -5.33 -9.35
C LEU A 30 -4.27 -5.84 -7.91
N ARG A 31 -5.35 -5.74 -7.12
CA ARG A 31 -5.41 -6.28 -5.74
C ARG A 31 -5.73 -7.75 -5.73
N ASP A 32 -5.11 -8.48 -6.65
CA ASP A 32 -5.14 -9.92 -6.55
C ASP A 32 -4.58 -10.33 -5.19
N LYS A 33 -5.13 -11.40 -4.64
CA LYS A 33 -4.89 -11.83 -3.26
C LYS A 33 -3.40 -12.16 -3.10
N SER A 34 -2.58 -11.16 -2.78
CA SER A 34 -1.19 -11.38 -2.39
C SER A 34 -1.21 -12.25 -1.14
N ILE A 35 -0.93 -13.54 -1.34
CA ILE A 35 -0.80 -14.51 -0.27
C ILE A 35 0.46 -14.10 0.49
N LEU A 36 0.30 -13.83 1.79
CA LEU A 36 1.45 -13.57 2.64
C LEU A 36 2.11 -14.91 2.87
N ASN A 37 3.40 -14.98 2.58
CA ASN A 37 4.21 -16.16 2.82
C ASN A 37 5.24 -15.86 3.92
N ILE A 38 5.67 -16.92 4.60
CA ILE A 38 6.89 -16.84 5.40
C ILE A 38 7.99 -16.35 4.47
N ASN A 39 8.88 -15.51 5.00
CA ASN A 39 10.00 -14.90 4.29
C ASN A 39 9.70 -13.64 3.47
N ASP A 40 8.43 -13.25 3.31
CA ASP A 40 8.09 -12.02 2.60
C ASP A 40 8.60 -10.77 3.31
N LEU A 41 9.02 -9.78 2.52
CA LEU A 41 9.42 -8.46 3.00
C LEU A 41 8.22 -7.50 3.02
N ILE A 42 8.12 -6.75 4.12
CA ILE A 42 6.97 -5.92 4.44
C ILE A 42 7.42 -4.54 4.95
N LEU A 43 6.75 -3.49 4.46
CA LEU A 43 6.86 -2.12 4.97
C LEU A 43 5.91 -1.87 6.13
N LEU A 44 6.47 -1.37 7.22
CA LEU A 44 5.75 -1.10 8.46
C LEU A 44 5.48 0.40 8.59
N LYS A 45 4.28 0.79 8.13
CA LYS A 45 3.79 2.17 8.08
C LYS A 45 3.59 2.81 9.46
N ASP A 46 3.06 2.05 10.42
CA ASP A 46 2.59 2.59 11.72
C ASP A 46 3.57 2.34 12.89
N LEU A 47 4.88 2.32 12.64
CA LEU A 47 5.84 2.35 13.73
C LEU A 47 6.09 3.82 14.11
N LYS A 48 5.53 4.27 15.24
CA LYS A 48 5.85 5.56 15.89
C LYS A 48 5.78 6.80 14.96
N ASN A 49 4.73 6.93 14.14
CA ASN A 49 4.50 8.12 13.31
C ASN A 49 5.68 8.49 12.38
N LEU A 50 6.42 7.48 11.91
CA LEU A 50 7.53 7.69 11.00
C LEU A 50 7.02 8.25 9.66
N PRO A 51 7.69 9.27 9.08
CA PRO A 51 7.33 9.76 7.75
C PRO A 51 7.49 8.63 6.72
N PRO A 52 6.79 8.68 5.57
CA PRO A 52 6.76 7.60 4.58
C PRO A 52 8.11 7.03 4.15
N LEU A 53 9.13 7.88 4.08
CA LEU A 53 10.50 7.50 3.68
C LEU A 53 11.31 6.85 4.81
N LYS A 54 10.76 6.76 6.02
CA LYS A 54 11.39 6.15 7.20
C LYS A 54 10.62 4.92 7.70
N TRP A 55 9.66 4.42 6.94
CA TRP A 55 8.98 3.17 7.30
C TRP A 55 9.99 2.03 7.40
N ARG A 56 9.85 1.22 8.43
CA ARG A 56 10.78 0.12 8.67
C ARG A 56 10.42 -1.08 7.81
N LEU A 57 11.45 -1.79 7.37
CA LEU A 57 11.33 -3.08 6.72
C LEU A 57 11.27 -4.18 7.78
N GLY A 58 10.33 -5.11 7.61
CA GLY A 58 10.23 -6.32 8.40
C GLY A 58 10.08 -7.55 7.50
N ARG A 59 10.69 -8.66 7.91
CA ARG A 59 10.56 -9.94 7.22
C ARG A 59 9.62 -10.85 8.00
N ILE A 60 8.65 -11.48 7.35
CA ILE A 60 7.80 -12.48 8.01
C ILE A 60 8.66 -13.66 8.42
N ILE A 61 8.66 -13.98 9.71
CA ILE A 61 9.27 -15.19 10.25
C ILE A 61 8.22 -16.25 10.60
N GLU A 62 6.98 -15.84 10.88
CA GLU A 62 5.89 -16.74 11.23
C GLU A 62 4.55 -16.10 10.87
N LEU A 63 3.62 -16.91 10.37
CA LEU A 63 2.24 -16.53 10.12
C LEU A 63 1.34 -17.25 11.12
N ILE A 64 0.57 -16.47 11.86
CA ILE A 64 -0.38 -16.97 12.85
C ILE A 64 -1.76 -16.76 12.26
N ASP A 65 -2.43 -17.87 11.92
CA ASP A 65 -3.72 -17.84 11.25
C ASP A 65 -4.87 -17.55 12.22
N GLY A 66 -5.70 -16.58 11.83
CA GLY A 66 -6.90 -16.12 12.50
C GLY A 66 -7.72 -15.22 11.55
N LYS A 67 -8.81 -14.61 12.02
CA LYS A 67 -9.67 -13.73 11.19
C LYS A 67 -8.92 -12.51 10.62
N VAL A 68 -7.85 -12.09 11.30
CA VAL A 68 -6.87 -11.10 10.83
C VAL A 68 -5.54 -11.83 10.72
N ARG A 69 -4.92 -11.84 9.53
CA ARG A 69 -3.58 -12.43 9.36
C ARG A 69 -2.58 -11.68 10.24
N VAL A 70 -2.11 -12.30 11.30
CA VAL A 70 -1.08 -11.76 12.19
C VAL A 70 0.23 -12.42 11.82
N ALA A 71 1.27 -11.62 11.57
CA ALA A 71 2.61 -12.12 11.33
C ALA A 71 3.53 -11.74 12.48
N LYS A 72 4.44 -12.65 12.81
CA LYS A 72 5.64 -12.32 13.55
C LYS A 72 6.67 -11.86 12.53
N LEU A 73 7.22 -10.67 12.75
CA LEU A 73 8.14 -10.00 11.84
C LEU A 73 9.47 -9.81 12.54
N LYS A 74 10.55 -10.06 11.80
CA LYS A 74 11.91 -9.70 12.20
C LYS A 74 12.28 -8.36 11.57
N THR A 75 12.62 -7.39 12.40
CA THR A 75 13.15 -6.08 11.97
C THR A 75 14.56 -5.89 12.50
N LEU A 76 15.24 -4.85 12.01
CA LEU A 76 16.58 -4.47 12.50
C LEU A 76 16.63 -4.21 14.01
N LEU A 77 15.50 -3.89 14.64
CA LEU A 77 15.42 -3.55 16.06
C LEU A 77 14.83 -4.67 16.91
N GLY A 78 14.61 -5.84 16.31
CA GLY A 78 14.07 -7.00 16.99
C GLY A 78 12.78 -7.52 16.37
N GLU A 79 12.14 -8.42 17.11
CA GLU A 79 10.93 -9.12 16.68
C GLU A 79 9.68 -8.36 17.11
N LEU A 80 8.68 -8.32 16.24
CA LEU A 80 7.37 -7.77 16.56
C LEU A 80 6.25 -8.64 16.00
N LYS A 81 5.15 -8.73 16.74
CA LYS A 81 3.93 -9.41 16.29
C LYS A 81 2.89 -8.36 15.92
N ARG A 82 2.43 -8.36 14.67
CA ARG A 82 1.44 -7.37 14.20
C ARG A 82 0.46 -7.95 13.18
N PRO A 83 -0.76 -7.40 13.12
CA PRO A 83 -1.67 -7.65 12.01
C PRO A 83 -1.06 -7.11 10.72
N VAL A 84 -0.97 -7.96 9.70
CA VAL A 84 -0.45 -7.59 8.39
C VAL A 84 -1.61 -7.43 7.42
N HIS A 85 -1.70 -6.26 6.82
CA HIS A 85 -2.66 -5.97 5.78
C HIS A 85 -1.98 -6.04 4.40
N LYS A 86 -2.74 -6.40 3.35
CA LYS A 86 -2.22 -6.60 1.99
C LYS A 86 -1.38 -5.43 1.43
N ARG A 87 -1.63 -4.19 1.89
CA ARG A 87 -0.91 -2.99 1.41
C ARG A 87 0.52 -2.85 1.94
N SER A 88 0.96 -3.74 2.82
CA SER A 88 2.29 -3.65 3.44
C SER A 88 3.35 -4.48 2.72
N LEU A 89 3.01 -5.28 1.72
CA LEU A 89 4.02 -6.04 0.95
C LEU A 89 4.87 -5.10 0.11
N LEU A 90 6.19 -5.32 0.11
CA LEU A 90 7.06 -4.69 -0.88
C LEU A 90 6.96 -5.46 -2.19
N PRO A 91 6.71 -4.78 -3.32
CA PRO A 91 6.84 -5.39 -4.62
C PRO A 91 8.33 -5.67 -4.88
N LEU A 92 8.78 -6.87 -4.50
CA LEU A 92 10.00 -7.46 -5.03
C LEU A 92 9.67 -7.92 -6.45
N SER A 93 9.58 -6.97 -7.38
CA SER A 93 9.54 -7.33 -8.78
C SER A 93 10.91 -7.92 -9.13
N ASN A 94 10.94 -9.23 -9.39
CA ASN A 94 12.02 -9.78 -10.20
C ASN A 94 11.85 -9.16 -11.58
N TRP A 95 12.70 -8.18 -11.90
CA TRP A 95 12.85 -7.63 -13.24
C TRP A 95 13.77 -8.50 -14.11
N MET A 96 13.87 -9.80 -13.80
CA MET A 96 14.54 -10.79 -14.64
C MET A 96 13.53 -11.49 -15.52
#